data_AF-A0AAV0UDI6-F1
#
_entry.id   AF-A0AAV0UDI6-F1
#
_cell.length_a   1.000
_cell.length_b   1.000
_cell.length_c   1.000
_cell.angle_alpha   90.00
_cell.angle_beta   90.00
_cell.angle_gamma   90.00
#
_symmetry.space_group_name_H-M   'P 1'
#
loop_
_entity.id
_entity.type
_entity.pdbx_description
1 polymer ?
#
loop_
_entity_poly.entity_id
_entity_poly.type
_entity_poly.pdbx_seq_one_letter_code
_entity_poly.pdbx_strand_id
1 'polypeptide(L)' 'MYASMAKRFAGDHANKVATDAIQIFGGAGFNTEYPVEKLFRDAKIYQIYEGTSQIQRMIIAKEMFSRESMDP' A
#
# COMPACT_ATOMS: atom_id res chain seq x y z
N MET A 1 -14.58 -3.11 7.21
CA MET A 1 -13.76 -1.93 7.57
C MET A 1 -12.30 -2.24 7.88
N TYR A 2 -12.02 -2.95 8.98
CA TYR A 2 -10.65 -3.17 9.46
C TYR A 2 -9.74 -3.86 8.44
N ALA A 3 -10.26 -4.83 7.69
CA ALA A 3 -9.51 -5.50 6.61
C ALA A 3 -9.09 -4.52 5.50
N SER A 4 -10.00 -3.66 5.01
CA SER A 4 -9.71 -2.64 4.00
C SER A 4 -8.71 -1.60 4.49
N MET A 5 -8.84 -1.17 5.75
CA MET A 5 -7.88 -0.27 6.40
C MET A 5 -6.49 -0.89 6.47
N ALA A 6 -6.39 -2.13 6.96
CA ALA A 6 -5.13 -2.86 7.11
C ALA A 6 -4.45 -3.09 5.76
N LYS A 7 -5.18 -3.60 4.76
CA LYS A 7 -4.65 -3.88 3.42
C LYS A 7 -4.08 -2.61 2.77
N ARG A 8 -4.85 -1.52 2.80
CA ARG A 8 -4.42 -0.25 2.22
C ARG A 8 -3.20 0.30 2.95
N PHE A 9 -3.23 0.32 4.28
CA PHE A 9 -2.15 0.84 5.10
C PHE A 9 -0.85 0.06 4.88
N ALA A 10 -0.90 -1.27 4.95
CA ALA A 10 0.26 -2.13 4.74
C ALA A 10 0.82 -1.98 3.31
N GLY A 11 -0.03 -1.90 2.29
CA GLY A 11 0.40 -1.70 0.90
C GLY A 11 1.09 -0.36 0.65
N ASP A 12 0.53 0.73 1.19
CA ASP A 12 1.13 2.07 1.10
C ASP A 12 2.48 2.11 1.87
N HIS A 13 2.55 1.45 3.03
CA HIS A 13 3.77 1.39 3.85
C HIS A 13 4.87 0.54 3.20
N ALA A 14 4.53 -0.61 2.61
CA ALA A 14 5.47 -1.47 1.89
C ALA A 14 6.11 -0.73 0.71
N ASN A 15 5.33 0.04 -0.05
CA ASN A 15 5.85 0.87 -1.14
C ASN A 15 6.82 1.92 -0.62
N LYS A 16 6.47 2.60 0.48
CA LYS A 16 7.35 3.61 1.08
C LYS A 16 8.69 3.01 1.50
N VAL A 17 8.66 1.93 2.29
CA VAL A 17 9.88 1.27 2.79
C VAL A 17 10.75 0.76 1.63
N ALA A 18 10.14 0.16 0.61
CA ALA A 18 10.90 -0.29 -0.56
C ALA A 18 11.51 0.88 -1.34
N THR A 19 10.82 2.02 -1.44
CA THR A 19 11.35 3.24 -2.06
C THR A 19 12.54 3.79 -1.27
N ASP A 20 12.40 3.86 0.06
CA ASP A 20 13.48 4.33 0.95
C ASP A 20 14.70 3.40 0.86
N ALA A 21 14.48 2.08 0.77
CA ALA A 21 15.55 1.10 0.59
C ALA A 21 16.32 1.31 -0.73
N ILE A 22 15.62 1.57 -1.85
CA ILE A 22 16.26 1.94 -3.12
C ILE A 22 17.13 3.18 -2.94
N GLN A 23 16.60 4.21 -2.28
CA GLN A 23 17.31 5.47 -2.06
C GLN A 23 18.58 5.29 -1.21
N ILE A 24 18.55 4.42 -0.19
CA ILE A 24 19.71 4.09 0.66
C ILE A 24 20.81 3.39 -0.15
N PHE A 25 20.44 2.48 -1.04
CA PHE A 25 21.40 1.78 -1.91
C PHE A 25 21.90 2.64 -3.08
N GLY A 26 21.29 3.82 -3.32
CA GLY A 26 21.64 4.71 -4.41
C GLY A 26 21.50 4.03 -5.78
N GLY A 27 22.45 4.28 -6.69
CA GLY A 27 22.43 3.68 -8.03
C GLY A 27 22.47 2.14 -8.03
N ALA A 28 23.14 1.54 -7.03
CA ALA A 28 23.17 0.09 -6.87
C ALA A 28 21.80 -0.49 -6.51
N GLY A 29 20.91 0.32 -5.91
CA GLY A 29 19.55 -0.09 -5.58
C GLY A 29 18.68 -0.39 -6.80
N PHE A 30 19.00 0.17 -7.96
CA PHE A 30 18.31 -0.13 -9.23
C PHE A 30 18.95 -1.28 -10.02
N ASN A 31 20.07 -1.83 -9.56
CA ASN A 31 20.73 -2.97 -10.21
C ASN A 31 20.10 -4.29 -9.73
N THR A 32 19.89 -5.22 -10.67
CA THR A 32 19.36 -6.56 -10.42
C THR A 32 20.30 -7.45 -9.61
N GLU A 33 21.56 -7.04 -9.42
CA GLU A 33 22.51 -7.67 -8.50
C GLU A 33 22.06 -7.61 -7.03
N TYR A 34 21.25 -6.60 -6.65
CA TYR A 34 20.71 -6.45 -5.30
C TYR A 34 19.20 -6.73 -5.30
N PRO A 35 18.68 -7.47 -4.31
CA PRO A 35 17.27 -7.88 -4.30
C PRO A 35 16.29 -6.71 -4.08
N VAL A 36 16.78 -5.53 -3.71
CA VAL A 36 15.95 -4.36 -3.36
C VAL A 36 15.13 -3.83 -4.54
N GLU A 37 15.65 -3.88 -5.77
CA GLU A 37 14.90 -3.49 -6.98
C GLU A 37 13.66 -4.36 -7.17
N LYS A 38 13.80 -5.68 -6.92
CA LYS A 38 12.71 -6.63 -7.02
C LYS A 38 11.65 -6.34 -5.96
N LEU A 39 12.07 -6.09 -4.73
CA LEU A 39 11.16 -5.75 -3.63
C LEU A 39 10.39 -4.45 -3.91
N PHE A 40 11.04 -3.46 -4.53
CA PHE A 40 10.39 -2.22 -4.96
C PHE A 40 9.31 -2.47 -6.02
N ARG A 41 9.60 -3.28 -7.03
CA ARG A 41 8.60 -3.68 -8.04
C ARG A 41 7.45 -4.48 -7.43
N ASP A 42 7.76 -5.46 -6.59
CA ASP A 42 6.77 -6.32 -5.95
C ASP A 42 5.86 -5.53 -5.01
N ALA A 43 6.41 -4.57 -4.26
CA ALA A 43 5.62 -3.75 -3.32
C ALA A 43 4.45 -3.03 -4.01
N LYS A 44 4.61 -2.63 -5.29
CA LYS A 44 3.56 -1.94 -6.05
C LYS A 44 2.28 -2.76 -6.18
N ILE A 45 2.37 -4.09 -6.22
CA ILE A 45 1.21 -4.96 -6.43
C ILE A 45 0.14 -4.78 -5.34
N TYR A 46 0.55 -4.50 -4.10
CA TYR A 46 -0.36 -4.30 -2.97
C TYR A 46 -1.26 -3.07 -3.13
N GLN A 47 -0.88 -2.10 -3.97
CA GLN A 47 -1.70 -0.91 -4.26
C GLN A 47 -2.69 -1.12 -5.41
N ILE A 48 -2.51 -2.16 -6.23
CA ILE A 48 -3.24 -2.35 -7.50
C ILE A 48 -4.14 -3.60 -7.45
N TYR A 49 -3.62 -4.70 -6.93
CA TYR A 49 -4.29 -6.00 -6.91
C TYR A 49 -5.28 -6.13 -5.73
N GLU A 50 -6.30 -7.00 -5.88
CA GLU A 50 -7.39 -7.24 -4.92
C GLU A 50 -8.05 -5.93 -4.41
N GLY A 51 -8.41 -5.09 -5.38
CA GLY A 51 -8.97 -3.76 -5.13
C GLY A 51 -7.88 -2.72 -4.87
N THR A 52 -7.83 -1.69 -5.72
CA THR A 52 -6.83 -0.63 -5.65
C THR A 52 -6.89 0.13 -4.32
N SER A 53 -5.81 0.80 -3.91
CA SER A 53 -5.80 1.64 -2.70
C SER A 53 -6.93 2.68 -2.70
N GLN A 54 -7.32 3.19 -3.88
CA GLN A 54 -8.45 4.09 -4.09
C GLN A 54 -9.78 3.40 -3.76
N ILE A 55 -10.01 2.19 -4.26
CA ILE A 55 -11.23 1.42 -3.96
C ILE A 55 -11.30 1.08 -2.47
N GLN A 56 -10.19 0.71 -1.85
CA GLN A 56 -10.15 0.47 -0.41
C GLN A 56 -10.53 1.72 0.39
N ARG A 57 -10.07 2.92 -0.03
CA ARG A 57 -10.52 4.19 0.59
C ARG A 57 -12.03 4.42 0.43
N MET A 58 -12.59 4.13 -0.74
CA MET A 58 -14.03 4.27 -0.98
C MET A 58 -14.86 3.32 -0.10
N ILE A 59 -14.41 2.07 0.07
CA ILE A 59 -15.07 1.09 0.96
C ILE A 59 -15.03 1.57 2.42
N ILE A 60 -13.85 2.03 2.88
CA ILE A 60 -13.67 2.59 4.22
C ILE A 60 -14.62 3.78 4.44
N ALA A 61 -14.63 4.73 3.51
CA ALA A 61 -15.49 5.92 3.60
C ALA A 61 -16.98 5.52 3.65
N LYS A 62 -17.41 4.60 2.78
CA LYS A 62 -18.81 4.12 2.76
C LYS A 62 -19.21 3.49 4.10
N GLU A 63 -18.37 2.65 4.69
CA GLU A 63 -18.67 2.05 5.99
C GLU A 63 -18.67 3.08 7.13
N MET A 64 -17.76 4.08 7.09
CA MET A 64 -17.75 5.16 8.09
C MET A 64 -19.06 5.95 8.09
N PHE A 65 -19.51 6.42 6.93
CA PHE A 65 -20.76 7.19 6.82
C PHE A 65 -22.00 6.35 7.15
N SER A 66 -22.00 5.06 6.77
CA SER A 66 -23.10 4.16 7.13
C SER A 66 -23.20 3.95 8.63
N ARG A 67 -22.07 3.97 9.36
CA ARG A 67 -22.06 3.81 10.81
C ARG A 67 -22.50 5.07 11.53
N GLU A 68 -22.11 6.25 11.04
CA GLU A 68 -22.61 7.54 11.57
C GLU A 68 -24.13 7.67 11.41
N SER A 69 -24.71 7.17 10.31
CA SER A 69 -26.18 7.18 10.14
C SER A 69 -26.94 6.19 11.05
N MET A 70 -26.24 5.34 11.79
CA MET A 70 -26.83 4.34 12.71
C MET A 70 -26.62 4.67 14.19
N ASP A 71 -25.87 5.72 14.53
CA ASP A 71 -25.81 6.26 15.90
C ASP A 71 -26.91 7.34 16.06
N PRO A 72 -27.91 7.17 16.96
CA PRO A 72 -28.97 8.15 17.20
C PRO A 72 -28.49 9.42 17.92
#